data_AF-A0A4Y9F7K9-F1
#
_entry.id   AF-A0A4Y9F7K9-F1
#
_cell.length_a   1.000
_cell.length_b   1.000
_cell.length_c   1.000
_cell.angle_alpha   90.00
_cell.angle_beta   90.00
_cell.angle_gamma   90.00
#
_symmetry.space_group_name_H-M   'P 1'
#
loop_
_entity.id
_entity.type
_entity.pdbx_description
1 polymer ?
#
loop_
_entity_poly.entity_id
_entity_poly.type
_entity_poly.pdbx_seq_one_letter_code
_entity_poly.pdbx_strand_id
1 'polypeptide(L)'
;MATSSAAADSQVTASASPSPTIEGPAETRALFAAIEQGLAARPGGTVVQMDEEDETQDSFDLAIVVDGIKHEFTLFADGSVADEKTSEDAEDVARAAAAQVLAADAVRTAAEGRGGQVATDLDLDDQNGALVWEVDFEDARGNDLGSVKVDALTGEVVPAE
;
A
#
# COMPACT_ATOMS: atom_id res chain seq x y z
N MET A 1 -16.85 41.42 49.46
CA MET A 1 -17.12 40.10 50.05
C MET A 1 -16.75 39.07 49.01
N ALA A 2 -15.82 38.17 49.33
CA ALA A 2 -15.37 37.08 48.45
C ALA A 2 -15.64 35.76 49.18
N THR A 3 -16.26 34.80 48.50
CA THR A 3 -16.32 33.39 48.93
C THR A 3 -16.36 32.48 47.69
N SER A 4 -15.45 31.49 47.69
CA SER A 4 -15.19 30.45 46.70
C SER A 4 -16.29 29.38 46.55
N SER A 5 -16.31 28.69 45.40
CA SER A 5 -16.82 27.32 45.17
C SER A 5 -16.54 26.95 43.69
N ALA A 6 -16.18 25.77 43.20
CA ALA A 6 -15.65 24.48 43.66
C ALA A 6 -15.19 23.74 42.37
N ALA A 7 -14.41 22.68 42.54
CA ALA A 7 -13.70 21.88 41.54
C ALA A 7 -14.56 21.16 40.47
N ALA A 8 -13.95 20.80 39.33
CA ALA A 8 -13.99 19.45 38.77
C ALA A 8 -12.97 19.25 37.64
N ASP A 9 -12.14 18.23 37.84
CA ASP A 9 -11.36 17.45 36.90
C ASP A 9 -12.18 17.04 35.65
N SER A 10 -11.58 17.04 34.46
CA SER A 10 -11.77 15.96 33.46
C SER A 10 -10.96 16.17 32.19
N GLN A 11 -10.08 15.20 31.96
CA GLN A 11 -9.72 14.61 30.67
C GLN A 11 -8.99 15.49 29.65
N VAL A 12 -7.68 15.25 29.64
CA VAL A 12 -6.91 15.05 28.41
C VAL A 12 -7.69 14.04 27.53
N THR A 13 -8.50 14.53 26.61
CA THR A 13 -8.86 13.75 25.44
C THR A 13 -7.64 13.76 24.54
N ALA A 14 -6.98 12.61 24.46
CA ALA A 14 -6.00 12.34 23.44
C ALA A 14 -6.57 12.82 22.11
N SER A 15 -5.84 13.74 21.48
CA SER A 15 -6.03 14.08 20.09
C SER A 15 -5.89 12.76 19.35
N ALA A 16 -7.02 12.15 18.96
CA ALA A 16 -7.01 11.19 17.89
C ALA A 16 -6.42 11.95 16.71
N SER A 17 -5.16 11.66 16.37
CA SER A 17 -4.61 12.04 15.09
C SER A 17 -5.65 11.61 14.06
N PRO A 18 -6.11 12.49 13.17
CA PRO A 18 -6.88 12.01 12.03
C PRO A 18 -5.96 11.01 11.33
N SER A 19 -6.36 9.74 11.26
CA SER A 19 -5.83 8.86 10.21
C SER A 19 -5.94 9.67 8.92
N PRO A 20 -4.86 9.81 8.12
CA PRO A 20 -4.95 10.58 6.90
C PRO A 20 -6.10 9.98 6.09
N THR A 21 -7.16 10.78 5.92
CA THR A 21 -8.19 10.47 4.94
C THR A 21 -7.46 10.62 3.63
N ILE A 22 -7.02 9.51 3.06
CA ILE A 22 -6.47 9.50 1.71
C ILE A 22 -7.62 9.97 0.81
N GLU A 23 -7.63 11.25 0.47
CA GLU A 23 -8.52 11.84 -0.52
C GLU A 23 -8.04 11.35 -1.90
N GLY A 24 -8.41 10.12 -2.22
CA GLY A 24 -8.19 9.49 -3.51
C GLY A 24 -9.51 8.88 -4.04
N PRO A 25 -9.58 8.54 -5.33
CA PRO A 25 -10.67 7.75 -5.86
C PRO A 25 -10.80 6.41 -5.11
N ALA A 26 -12.02 5.85 -5.09
CA ALA A 26 -12.37 4.68 -4.29
C ALA A 26 -11.48 3.47 -4.57
N GLU A 27 -10.92 3.37 -5.76
CA GLU A 27 -10.02 2.30 -6.21
C GLU A 27 -8.61 2.44 -5.66
N THR A 28 -8.04 3.65 -5.55
CA THR A 28 -6.79 3.83 -4.77
C THR A 28 -6.99 3.38 -3.33
N ARG A 29 -8.17 3.66 -2.77
CA ARG A 29 -8.55 3.14 -1.45
C ARG A 29 -8.74 1.62 -1.45
N ALA A 30 -9.14 1.01 -2.56
CA ALA A 30 -9.24 -0.44 -2.70
C ALA A 30 -7.85 -1.08 -2.71
N LEU A 31 -6.89 -0.54 -3.47
CA LEU A 31 -5.48 -0.94 -3.45
C LEU A 31 -4.92 -0.89 -2.00
N PHE A 32 -5.11 0.22 -1.30
CA PHE A 32 -4.73 0.32 0.11
C PHE A 32 -5.37 -0.74 1.00
N ALA A 33 -6.67 -0.96 0.86
CA ALA A 33 -7.40 -1.94 1.64
C ALA A 33 -6.91 -3.37 1.33
N ALA A 34 -6.59 -3.68 0.07
CA ALA A 34 -6.05 -4.95 -0.36
C ALA A 34 -4.67 -5.21 0.24
N ILE A 35 -3.77 -4.21 0.27
CA ILE A 35 -2.47 -4.31 0.98
C ILE A 35 -2.68 -4.65 2.45
N GLU A 36 -3.56 -3.92 3.14
CA GLU A 36 -3.85 -4.17 4.56
C GLU A 36 -4.44 -5.56 4.80
N GLN A 37 -5.35 -6.01 3.94
CA GLN A 37 -5.97 -7.33 4.01
C GLN A 37 -4.96 -8.45 3.73
N GLY A 38 -4.08 -8.29 2.73
CA GLY A 38 -3.00 -9.23 2.44
C GLY A 38 -2.05 -9.38 3.64
N LEU A 39 -1.66 -8.26 4.25
CA LEU A 39 -0.85 -8.26 5.47
C LEU A 39 -1.58 -8.88 6.67
N ALA A 40 -2.90 -8.74 6.77
CA ALA A 40 -3.70 -9.41 7.78
C ALA A 40 -3.82 -10.92 7.54
N ALA A 41 -3.92 -11.35 6.28
CA ALA A 41 -3.95 -12.76 5.88
C ALA A 41 -2.58 -13.43 6.07
N ARG A 42 -1.49 -12.66 5.96
CA ARG A 42 -0.09 -13.12 6.10
C ARG A 42 0.71 -12.15 6.99
N PRO A 43 0.53 -12.23 8.32
CA PRO A 43 1.20 -11.33 9.26
C PRO A 43 2.72 -11.44 9.20
N GLY A 44 3.40 -10.28 9.22
CA GLY A 44 4.85 -10.21 9.18
C GLY A 44 5.46 -10.36 7.78
N GLY A 45 4.62 -10.45 6.75
CA GLY A 45 5.08 -10.43 5.37
C GLY A 45 5.39 -9.03 4.84
N THR A 46 6.16 -8.99 3.76
CA THR A 46 6.40 -7.80 2.95
C THR A 46 5.71 -7.99 1.62
N VAL A 47 4.66 -7.20 1.34
CA VAL A 47 4.00 -7.20 0.02
C VAL A 47 5.04 -6.74 -0.98
N VAL A 48 5.30 -7.49 -2.04
CA VAL A 48 6.27 -7.14 -3.09
C VAL A 48 5.61 -6.78 -4.40
N GLN A 49 4.40 -7.30 -4.64
CA GLN A 49 3.63 -7.00 -5.83
C GLN A 49 2.15 -7.01 -5.46
N MET A 50 1.37 -6.13 -6.07
CA MET A 50 -0.07 -6.19 -6.03
C MET A 50 -0.67 -5.54 -7.28
N ASP A 51 -1.41 -6.33 -8.04
CA ASP A 51 -1.96 -5.94 -9.34
C ASP A 51 -3.47 -6.20 -9.36
N GLU A 52 -4.22 -5.40 -10.11
CA GLU A 52 -5.65 -5.64 -10.31
C GLU A 52 -5.86 -6.79 -11.32
N GLU A 53 -6.55 -7.87 -10.91
CA GLU A 53 -6.57 -9.11 -11.74
C GLU A 53 -7.61 -9.07 -12.88
N ASP A 54 -8.73 -8.34 -12.72
CA ASP A 54 -9.90 -8.46 -13.61
C ASP A 54 -10.56 -7.12 -13.95
N GLU A 55 -11.21 -7.07 -15.12
CA GLU A 55 -12.01 -5.92 -15.59
C GLU A 55 -13.21 -5.60 -14.69
N THR A 56 -13.57 -6.47 -13.75
CA THR A 56 -14.63 -6.20 -12.76
C THR A 56 -14.12 -5.57 -11.48
N GLN A 57 -12.79 -5.44 -11.29
CA GLN A 57 -12.12 -4.79 -10.16
C GLN A 57 -12.45 -5.40 -8.78
N ASP A 58 -12.87 -6.66 -8.75
CA ASP A 58 -13.31 -7.32 -7.51
C ASP A 58 -12.21 -8.14 -6.81
N SER A 59 -11.05 -8.29 -7.46
CA SER A 59 -9.90 -9.02 -6.92
C SER A 59 -8.55 -8.41 -7.31
N PHE A 60 -7.57 -8.64 -6.44
CA PHE A 60 -6.17 -8.28 -6.63
C PHE A 60 -5.31 -9.53 -6.58
N ASP A 61 -4.35 -9.66 -7.48
CA ASP A 61 -3.26 -10.61 -7.31
C ASP A 61 -2.23 -9.98 -6.38
N LEU A 62 -1.96 -10.63 -5.26
CA LEU A 62 -1.04 -10.15 -4.24
C LEU A 62 0.11 -11.13 -4.07
N ALA A 63 1.33 -10.62 -4.19
CA ALA A 63 2.54 -11.35 -3.82
C ALA A 63 3.10 -10.79 -2.52
N ILE A 64 3.29 -11.65 -1.53
CA ILE A 64 3.86 -11.33 -0.23
C ILE A 64 4.98 -12.28 0.15
N VAL A 65 6.12 -11.74 0.56
CA VAL A 65 7.23 -12.54 1.07
C VAL A 65 7.11 -12.68 2.59
N VAL A 66 7.04 -13.91 3.08
CA VAL A 66 7.01 -14.26 4.51
C VAL A 66 8.06 -15.33 4.76
N ASP A 67 8.92 -15.14 5.76
CA ASP A 67 9.96 -16.11 6.14
C ASP A 67 10.85 -16.59 4.96
N GLY A 68 11.06 -15.72 3.96
CA GLY A 68 11.86 -16.02 2.77
C GLY A 68 11.14 -16.86 1.70
N ILE A 69 9.81 -16.96 1.77
CA ILE A 69 8.96 -17.62 0.78
C ILE A 69 8.00 -16.58 0.22
N LYS A 70 7.93 -16.48 -1.11
CA LYS A 70 6.90 -15.70 -1.80
C LYS A 70 5.59 -16.49 -1.81
N HIS A 71 4.53 -15.85 -1.33
CA HIS A 71 3.16 -16.32 -1.43
C HIS A 71 2.44 -15.42 -2.42
N GLU A 72 1.94 -15.99 -3.50
CA GLU A 72 1.15 -15.31 -4.51
C GLU A 72 -0.27 -15.84 -4.42
N PHE A 73 -1.26 -14.96 -4.35
CA PHE A 73 -2.65 -15.36 -4.26
C PHE A 73 -3.61 -14.25 -4.70
N THR A 74 -4.76 -14.66 -5.22
CA THR A 74 -5.86 -13.75 -5.52
C THR A 74 -6.58 -13.39 -4.23
N LEU A 75 -6.72 -12.10 -3.95
CA LEU A 75 -7.44 -11.53 -2.81
C LEU A 75 -8.74 -10.89 -3.30
N PHE A 76 -9.87 -11.36 -2.80
CA PHE A 76 -11.18 -10.78 -3.13
C PHE A 76 -11.57 -9.67 -2.15
N ALA A 77 -12.46 -8.77 -2.57
CA ALA A 77 -12.96 -7.67 -1.75
C ALA A 77 -13.59 -8.09 -0.40
N ASP A 78 -14.07 -9.33 -0.27
CA ASP A 78 -14.59 -9.88 0.99
C ASP A 78 -13.50 -10.41 1.95
N GLY A 79 -12.24 -10.33 1.54
CA GLY A 79 -11.05 -10.80 2.25
C GLY A 79 -10.78 -12.30 2.09
N SER A 80 -11.54 -13.01 1.25
CA SER A 80 -11.22 -14.39 0.88
C SER A 80 -10.03 -14.45 -0.07
N VAL A 81 -9.34 -15.59 -0.07
CA VAL A 81 -8.11 -15.82 -0.84
C VAL A 81 -8.29 -17.06 -1.72
N ALA A 82 -7.85 -17.00 -2.97
CA ALA A 82 -7.80 -18.12 -3.92
C ALA A 82 -6.42 -18.25 -4.59
N ASP A 83 -6.27 -19.32 -5.37
CA ASP A 83 -5.12 -19.58 -6.25
C ASP A 83 -3.73 -19.43 -5.60
N GLU A 84 -3.63 -19.78 -4.31
CA GLU A 84 -2.39 -19.65 -3.56
C GLU A 84 -1.26 -20.52 -4.13
N LYS A 85 -0.18 -19.85 -4.52
CA LYS A 85 1.08 -20.45 -4.94
C LYS A 85 2.18 -19.99 -4.00
N THR A 86 3.19 -20.85 -3.85
CA THR A 86 4.41 -20.50 -3.11
C THR A 86 5.62 -20.75 -3.97
N SER A 87 6.60 -19.86 -3.87
CA SER A 87 7.88 -19.98 -4.54
C SER A 87 9.01 -19.41 -3.69
N GLU A 88 10.21 -19.94 -3.88
CA GLU A 88 11.44 -19.42 -3.29
C GLU A 88 12.11 -18.47 -4.30
N ASP A 89 11.39 -17.43 -4.71
CA ASP A 89 11.92 -16.42 -5.62
C ASP A 89 13.00 -15.60 -4.91
N ALA A 90 14.26 -15.90 -5.23
CA ALA A 90 15.40 -15.30 -4.54
C ALA A 90 15.51 -13.79 -4.77
N GLU A 91 15.03 -13.29 -5.92
CA GLU A 91 15.07 -11.87 -6.26
C GLU A 91 14.02 -11.13 -5.43
N ASP A 92 12.77 -11.59 -5.44
CA ASP A 92 11.70 -10.98 -4.63
C ASP A 92 11.99 -11.07 -3.14
N VAL A 93 12.56 -12.18 -2.68
CA VAL A 93 12.97 -12.33 -1.27
C VAL A 93 14.09 -11.35 -0.91
N ALA A 94 15.07 -11.15 -1.79
CA ALA A 94 16.15 -10.20 -1.56
C ALA A 94 15.63 -8.75 -1.55
N ARG A 95 14.72 -8.41 -2.46
CA ARG A 95 14.07 -7.10 -2.56
C ARG A 95 13.21 -6.81 -1.33
N ALA A 96 12.35 -7.75 -0.95
CA ALA A 96 11.54 -7.66 0.26
C ALA A 96 12.39 -7.42 1.51
N ALA A 97 13.53 -8.10 1.62
CA ALA A 97 14.45 -7.95 2.75
C ALA A 97 15.23 -6.62 2.73
N ALA A 98 15.41 -6.00 1.56
CA ALA A 98 16.14 -4.75 1.39
C ALA A 98 15.25 -3.50 1.53
N ALA A 99 13.96 -3.60 1.17
CA ALA A 99 13.02 -2.50 1.28
C ALA A 99 12.86 -2.00 2.73
N GLN A 100 12.90 -0.68 2.91
CA GLN A 100 12.64 -0.01 4.20
C GLN A 100 11.31 0.72 4.21
N VAL A 101 10.84 1.11 3.02
CA VAL A 101 9.53 1.70 2.78
C VAL A 101 8.55 0.58 2.50
N LEU A 102 7.43 0.58 3.20
CA LEU A 102 6.36 -0.39 2.99
C LEU A 102 5.53 -0.03 1.76
N ALA A 103 5.00 -1.05 1.09
CA ALA A 103 4.03 -0.95 -0.01
C ALA A 103 2.99 0.16 0.20
N ALA A 104 2.29 0.18 1.34
CA ALA A 104 1.28 1.19 1.64
C ALA A 104 1.85 2.63 1.71
N ASP A 105 3.02 2.82 2.31
CA ASP A 105 3.62 4.15 2.39
C ASP A 105 4.14 4.62 1.02
N ALA A 106 4.60 3.70 0.17
CA ALA A 106 4.96 3.98 -1.20
C ALA A 106 3.75 4.42 -2.04
N VAL A 107 2.64 3.66 -2.00
CA VAL A 107 1.38 4.05 -2.67
C VAL A 107 0.91 5.41 -2.18
N ARG A 108 1.03 5.70 -0.88
CA ARG A 108 0.62 7.00 -0.31
C ARG A 108 1.43 8.12 -0.92
N THR A 109 2.75 7.96 -0.93
CA THR A 109 3.69 8.93 -1.47
C THR A 109 3.46 9.13 -2.97
N ALA A 110 3.27 8.04 -3.72
CA ALA A 110 2.99 8.08 -5.14
C ALA A 110 1.71 8.85 -5.46
N ALA A 111 0.65 8.65 -4.67
CA ALA A 111 -0.65 9.29 -4.84
C ALA A 111 -0.72 10.76 -4.40
N GLU A 112 0.31 11.30 -3.74
CA GLU A 112 0.30 12.68 -3.25
C GLU A 112 0.13 13.68 -4.41
N GLY A 113 -0.91 14.53 -4.32
CA GLY A 113 -1.22 15.52 -5.33
C GLY A 113 -1.88 14.98 -6.61
N ARG A 114 -2.19 13.68 -6.68
CA ARG A 114 -2.80 13.01 -7.85
C ARG A 114 -4.31 12.86 -7.73
N GLY A 115 -4.99 13.94 -7.37
CA GLY A 115 -6.44 13.93 -7.24
C GLY A 115 -7.13 13.48 -8.54
N GLY A 116 -7.94 12.43 -8.47
CA GLY A 116 -8.67 11.87 -9.60
C GLY A 116 -7.90 10.83 -10.44
N GLN A 117 -6.68 10.46 -10.03
CA GLN A 117 -5.95 9.31 -10.58
C GLN A 117 -6.08 8.12 -9.61
N VAL A 118 -6.20 6.93 -10.17
CA VAL A 118 -6.43 5.68 -9.47
C VAL A 118 -5.14 4.87 -9.48
N ALA A 119 -4.54 4.58 -8.33
CA ALA A 119 -3.50 3.56 -8.27
C ALA A 119 -4.11 2.17 -8.49
N THR A 120 -3.61 1.42 -9.47
CA THR A 120 -4.12 0.09 -9.90
C THR A 120 -3.12 -1.02 -9.62
N ASP A 121 -1.83 -0.72 -9.71
CA ASP A 121 -0.76 -1.71 -9.59
C ASP A 121 0.37 -1.16 -8.71
N LEU A 122 1.08 -2.07 -8.07
CA LEU A 122 2.23 -1.81 -7.21
C LEU A 122 3.25 -2.93 -7.39
N ASP A 123 4.49 -2.60 -7.74
CA ASP A 123 5.57 -3.58 -7.87
C ASP A 123 6.86 -3.11 -7.19
N LEU A 124 7.58 -4.02 -6.54
CA LEU A 124 8.90 -3.79 -5.96
C LEU A 124 9.98 -4.32 -6.89
N ASP A 125 10.67 -3.41 -7.58
CA ASP A 125 11.64 -3.78 -8.61
C ASP A 125 12.96 -3.02 -8.51
N ASP A 126 13.97 -3.55 -9.18
CA ASP A 126 15.28 -2.92 -9.34
C ASP A 126 15.32 -2.12 -10.65
N GLN A 127 15.26 -0.79 -10.52
CA GLN A 127 15.40 0.12 -11.65
C GLN A 127 16.81 0.72 -11.64
N ASN A 128 17.66 0.26 -12.56
CA ASN A 128 19.05 0.71 -12.72
C ASN A 128 19.92 0.61 -11.46
N GLY A 129 19.68 -0.43 -10.66
CA GLY A 129 20.41 -0.67 -9.41
C GLY A 129 19.91 0.15 -8.23
N ALA A 130 18.78 0.85 -8.37
CA ALA A 130 18.00 1.40 -7.27
C ALA A 130 16.75 0.53 -7.06
N LEU A 131 16.50 0.14 -5.81
CA LEU A 131 15.27 -0.54 -5.44
C LEU A 131 14.15 0.48 -5.34
N VAL A 132 13.07 0.27 -6.09
CA VAL A 132 11.95 1.21 -6.16
C VAL A 132 10.62 0.47 -6.08
N TRP A 133 9.63 1.15 -5.51
CA TRP A 133 8.22 0.84 -5.73
C TRP A 133 7.77 1.54 -7.00
N GLU A 134 7.24 0.79 -7.95
CA GLU A 134 6.54 1.32 -9.11
C GLU A 134 5.04 1.24 -8.85
N VAL A 135 4.33 2.37 -9.01
CA VAL A 135 2.88 2.47 -8.79
C VAL A 135 2.24 2.97 -10.07
N ASP A 136 1.40 2.15 -10.69
CA ASP A 136 0.69 2.52 -11.91
C ASP A 136 -0.60 3.25 -11.58
N PHE A 137 -0.93 4.22 -12.44
CA PHE A 137 -2.12 5.04 -12.28
C PHE A 137 -2.98 5.05 -13.52
N GLU A 138 -4.30 5.04 -13.31
CA GLU A 138 -5.29 5.23 -14.36
C GLU A 138 -6.19 6.45 -14.08
N ASP A 139 -6.85 6.97 -15.11
CA ASP A 139 -7.97 7.90 -14.93
C ASP A 139 -9.29 7.17 -14.71
N ALA A 140 -10.34 7.91 -14.34
CA ALA A 140 -11.68 7.35 -14.12
C ALA A 140 -12.36 6.71 -15.36
N ARG A 141 -11.68 6.64 -16.50
CA ARG A 141 -12.13 5.95 -17.71
C ARG A 141 -11.24 4.73 -18.02
N GLY A 142 -10.30 4.37 -17.14
CA GLY A 142 -9.33 3.30 -17.35
C GLY A 142 -8.27 3.65 -18.38
N ASN A 143 -7.94 4.94 -18.57
CA ASN A 143 -6.77 5.29 -19.39
C ASN A 143 -5.52 5.27 -18.52
N ASP A 144 -4.51 4.52 -18.94
CA ASP A 144 -3.17 4.53 -18.38
C ASP A 144 -2.58 5.96 -18.33
N LEU A 145 -2.16 6.37 -17.14
CA LEU A 145 -1.49 7.64 -16.84
C LEU A 145 0.01 7.46 -16.54
N GLY A 146 0.50 6.24 -16.65
CA GLY A 146 1.86 5.83 -16.38
C GLY A 146 2.16 5.64 -14.90
N SER A 147 3.43 5.31 -14.66
CA SER A 147 3.90 4.88 -13.36
C SER A 147 4.59 5.99 -12.55
N VAL A 148 4.58 5.84 -11.24
CA VAL A 148 5.33 6.65 -10.29
C VAL A 148 6.29 5.78 -9.54
N LYS A 149 7.57 6.14 -9.57
CA LYS A 149 8.61 5.41 -8.87
C LYS A 149 8.90 6.08 -7.54
N VAL A 150 8.91 5.30 -6.47
CA VAL A 150 9.24 5.72 -5.11
C VAL A 150 10.44 4.90 -4.64
N ASP A 151 11.51 5.56 -4.21
CA ASP A 151 12.69 4.87 -3.67
C ASP A 151 12.29 4.01 -2.47
N ALA A 152 12.59 2.71 -2.53
CA ALA A 152 12.16 1.75 -1.52
C ALA A 152 12.95 1.83 -0.21
N LEU A 153 14.00 2.66 -0.16
CA LEU A 153 14.83 2.90 1.02
C LEU A 153 14.48 4.24 1.70
N THR A 154 14.18 5.29 0.92
CA THR A 154 13.96 6.65 1.43
C THR A 154 12.49 7.08 1.41
N GLY A 155 11.69 6.53 0.51
CA GLY A 155 10.30 6.90 0.29
C GLY A 155 10.14 8.14 -0.59
N GLU A 156 11.22 8.61 -1.21
CA GLU A 156 11.17 9.78 -2.09
C GLU A 156 10.75 9.38 -3.51
N VAL A 157 9.93 10.22 -4.17
CA VAL A 157 9.62 10.02 -5.59
C VAL A 157 10.88 10.23 -6.43
N VAL A 158 11.19 9.26 -7.29
CA VAL A 158 12.33 9.28 -8.21
C VAL A 158 11.83 9.33 -9.67
N PRO A 159 12.61 9.92 -10.59
CA PRO A 159 12.22 9.98 -12.00
C PRO A 159 12.11 8.58 -12.63
N ALA A 160 11.09 8.38 -13.45
CA ALA A 160 11.08 7.31 -14.44
C ALA A 160 12.13 7.65 -15.52
N GLU A 161 13.04 6.73 -15.83
CA GLU A 161 14.07 6.91 -16.86
C GLU A 161 13.52 6.92 -18.29
#